data_AF-A0A938QLD3-F1
#
_entry.id   AF-A0A938QLD3-F1
#
_cell.length_a   1.000
_cell.length_b   1.000
_cell.length_c   1.000
_cell.angle_alpha   90.00
_cell.angle_beta   90.00
_cell.angle_gamma   90.00
#
_symmetry.space_group_name_H-M   'P 1'
#
loop_
_entity.id
_entity.type
_entity.pdbx_description
1 polymer ?
#
loop_
_entity_poly.entity_id
_entity_poly.type
_entity_poly.pdbx_seq_one_letter_code
_entity_poly.pdbx_strand_id
1 'polypeptide(L)'
;MALIHLPQAKWGSGTGRQVILKSDFDKIEQAVLESFEVFQAPPLEFVDAGKVRVNAAPACPARVLMCGFPSPLHPGQWVDAGLADGRYRENGAAVTLDFAVSGSLWGTEKSGQWYCVYALAGANDTTFSLKAMPAMRVSSQEAQVITLRNNANTGNIGYGFTANELVDAQILVLSGASRGQARPVTGNNSDNETAGTITYGGSALTLAPGDWFMVLPKTNFRRLGIVLNDAGGDLAAFYQERGVTTYRVPRELAAGAINGYTLTDLALAAPPTARRLLGYAGARYGYDLKLAISYDGSNPALVLHCSPPNYEFQGLRGAIPFECRILDGNKVYLNNDNTDNQVVMVTGWKE
;
A
#
# COMPACT_ATOMS: atom_id res chain seq x y z
N MET A 1 26.38 -0.05 -7.17
CA MET A 1 27.59 0.79 -7.05
C MET A 1 27.22 2.23 -7.37
N ALA A 2 27.37 3.18 -6.44
CA ALA A 2 27.22 4.60 -6.77
C ALA A 2 28.52 5.15 -7.42
N LEU A 3 28.43 6.28 -8.12
CA LEU A 3 29.58 6.92 -8.83
C LEU A 3 30.81 7.13 -7.93
N ILE A 4 30.58 7.34 -6.62
CA ILE A 4 31.62 7.56 -5.61
C ILE A 4 32.47 6.30 -5.33
N HIS A 5 32.01 5.11 -5.72
CA HIS A 5 32.72 3.85 -5.52
C HIS A 5 33.65 3.48 -6.68
N LEU A 6 33.69 4.29 -7.74
CA LEU A 6 34.63 4.11 -8.84
C LEU A 6 36.01 4.68 -8.48
N PRO A 7 37.13 4.10 -8.96
CA PRO A 7 38.47 4.56 -8.62
C PRO A 7 38.73 5.99 -9.14
N GLN A 8 38.50 6.98 -8.28
CA GLN A 8 38.60 8.41 -8.64
C GLN A 8 40.05 8.87 -8.85
N ALA A 9 41.03 8.10 -8.41
CA ALA A 9 42.45 8.38 -8.62
C ALA A 9 42.86 8.45 -10.10
N LYS A 10 42.04 7.94 -11.03
CA LYS A 10 42.27 8.00 -12.49
C LYS A 10 41.44 9.07 -13.21
N TRP A 11 40.59 9.80 -12.47
CA TRP A 11 39.72 10.82 -13.03
C TRP A 11 40.57 12.08 -13.10
N GLY A 12 41.20 12.28 -14.26
CA GLY A 12 42.29 13.24 -14.44
C GLY A 12 41.96 14.60 -13.84
N SER A 13 42.87 15.09 -12.99
CA SER A 13 42.87 16.46 -12.48
C SER A 13 42.94 17.44 -13.66
N GLY A 14 41.80 18.01 -14.04
CA GLY A 14 41.71 19.28 -14.77
C GLY A 14 42.20 19.32 -16.23
N THR A 15 42.46 18.20 -16.92
CA THR A 15 43.03 18.24 -18.30
C THR A 15 42.01 18.20 -19.45
N GLY A 16 40.71 18.17 -19.17
CA GLY A 16 39.68 18.13 -20.23
C GLY A 16 39.71 16.88 -21.13
N ARG A 17 40.44 15.83 -20.73
CA ARG A 17 40.50 14.55 -21.45
C ARG A 17 39.31 13.68 -21.10
N GLN A 18 38.70 13.07 -22.11
CA GLN A 18 37.58 12.15 -21.95
C GLN A 18 38.00 10.93 -21.13
N VAL A 19 37.30 10.67 -20.02
CA VAL A 19 37.49 9.47 -19.20
C VAL A 19 36.82 8.30 -19.92
N ILE A 20 37.62 7.38 -20.46
CA ILE A 20 37.11 6.13 -21.05
C ILE A 20 37.04 5.08 -19.94
N LEU A 21 35.83 4.79 -19.48
CA LEU A 21 35.56 3.69 -18.55
C LEU A 21 35.66 2.37 -19.33
N LYS A 22 36.80 1.70 -19.25
CA LYS A 22 37.01 0.35 -19.80
C LYS A 22 36.59 -0.69 -18.76
N SER A 23 35.30 -0.80 -18.53
CA SER A 23 34.64 -1.98 -17.95
C SER A 23 33.85 -2.64 -19.09
N ASP A 24 33.60 -3.94 -19.01
CA ASP A 24 32.69 -4.58 -19.97
C ASP A 24 31.39 -3.77 -20.00
N PHE A 25 31.04 -3.22 -21.15
CA PHE A 25 29.79 -2.48 -21.32
C PHE A 25 28.63 -3.33 -20.84
N ASP A 26 28.70 -4.65 -21.05
CA ASP A 26 27.78 -5.66 -20.52
C ASP A 26 27.61 -5.60 -18.99
N LYS A 27 28.68 -5.33 -18.21
CA LYS A 27 28.60 -5.21 -16.74
C LYS A 27 27.99 -3.89 -16.30
N ILE A 28 28.23 -2.81 -17.05
CA ILE A 28 27.60 -1.51 -16.78
C ILE A 28 26.14 -1.56 -17.19
N GLU A 29 25.83 -2.13 -18.35
CA GLU A 29 24.49 -2.37 -18.84
C GLU A 29 23.72 -3.30 -17.91
N GLN A 30 24.31 -4.41 -17.47
CA GLN A 30 23.72 -5.28 -16.45
C GLN A 30 23.52 -4.53 -15.13
N ALA A 31 24.47 -3.73 -14.66
CA ALA A 31 24.28 -2.94 -13.44
C ALA A 31 23.21 -1.85 -13.58
N VAL A 32 23.07 -1.28 -14.79
CA VAL A 32 22.04 -0.29 -15.13
C VAL A 32 20.68 -0.97 -15.21
N LEU A 33 20.54 -2.08 -15.94
CA LEU A 33 19.33 -2.91 -15.98
C LEU A 33 18.97 -3.41 -14.58
N GLU A 34 19.92 -3.87 -13.78
CA GLU A 34 19.69 -4.25 -12.38
C GLU A 34 19.23 -3.06 -11.53
N SER A 35 19.78 -1.87 -11.76
CA SER A 35 19.40 -0.65 -11.03
C SER A 35 18.03 -0.09 -11.43
N PHE A 36 17.56 -0.34 -12.66
CA PHE A 36 16.30 0.23 -13.19
C PHE A 36 15.16 -0.79 -13.30
N GLU A 37 15.44 -2.06 -13.62
CA GLU A 37 14.44 -3.14 -13.70
C GLU A 37 14.24 -3.85 -12.34
N VAL A 38 15.30 -4.02 -11.53
CA VAL A 38 15.25 -4.81 -10.27
C VAL A 38 15.04 -3.94 -9.03
N PHE A 39 14.86 -2.63 -9.20
CA PHE A 39 14.37 -1.77 -8.11
C PHE A 39 12.86 -1.99 -7.85
N GLN A 40 12.15 -2.49 -8.85
CA GLN A 40 10.76 -2.90 -8.71
C GLN A 40 10.72 -4.24 -7.98
N ALA A 41 9.90 -4.31 -6.93
CA ALA A 41 9.68 -5.56 -6.22
C ALA A 41 8.98 -6.56 -7.16
N PRO A 42 9.24 -7.87 -7.03
CA PRO A 42 8.48 -8.86 -7.77
C PRO A 42 6.99 -8.73 -7.42
N PRO A 43 6.08 -8.93 -8.39
CA PRO A 43 4.65 -8.78 -8.16
C PRO A 43 4.15 -9.85 -7.19
N LEU A 44 3.16 -9.47 -6.38
CA LEU A 44 2.37 -10.43 -5.60
C LEU A 44 1.26 -10.99 -6.48
N GLU A 45 1.13 -12.31 -6.48
CA GLU A 45 0.06 -13.03 -7.17
C GLU A 45 -0.96 -13.54 -6.15
N PHE A 46 -2.24 -13.29 -6.43
CA PHE A 46 -3.35 -13.96 -5.76
C PHE A 46 -3.40 -15.42 -6.19
N VAL A 47 -3.33 -16.35 -5.22
CA VAL A 47 -3.44 -17.78 -5.47
C VAL A 47 -4.85 -18.26 -5.16
N ASP A 48 -5.29 -18.04 -3.93
CA ASP A 48 -6.61 -18.40 -3.42
C ASP A 48 -7.02 -17.49 -2.26
N ALA A 49 -8.18 -17.76 -1.67
CA ALA A 49 -8.77 -16.96 -0.59
C ALA A 49 -7.88 -16.80 0.66
N GLY A 50 -6.92 -17.70 0.89
CA GLY A 50 -6.00 -17.60 2.04
C GLY A 50 -4.57 -17.25 1.66
N LYS A 51 -4.21 -17.23 0.37
CA LYS A 51 -2.82 -17.23 -0.08
C LYS A 51 -2.48 -16.20 -1.13
N VAL A 52 -1.32 -15.59 -0.93
CA VAL A 52 -0.58 -14.84 -1.96
C VAL A 52 0.82 -15.39 -2.13
N ARG A 53 1.40 -15.16 -3.29
CA ARG A 53 2.69 -15.75 -3.66
C ARG A 53 3.57 -14.80 -4.44
N VAL A 54 4.87 -14.94 -4.23
CA VAL A 54 5.89 -14.43 -5.14
C VAL A 54 6.38 -15.61 -5.98
N ASN A 55 6.22 -15.52 -7.30
CA ASN A 55 6.63 -16.56 -8.22
C ASN A 55 8.14 -16.59 -8.43
N ALA A 56 8.69 -17.80 -8.48
CA ALA A 56 10.06 -18.05 -8.86
C ALA A 56 10.23 -19.47 -9.40
N ALA A 57 11.23 -19.64 -10.25
CA ALA A 57 11.72 -20.93 -10.71
C ALA A 57 13.25 -20.89 -10.83
N PRO A 58 13.96 -22.03 -10.91
CA PRO A 58 15.43 -22.03 -11.01
C PRO A 58 15.97 -21.24 -12.21
N ALA A 59 15.22 -21.19 -13.33
CA ALA A 59 15.58 -20.41 -14.52
C ALA A 59 15.16 -18.93 -14.45
N CYS A 60 14.26 -18.56 -13.53
CA CYS A 60 13.74 -17.20 -13.35
C CYS A 60 13.49 -16.97 -11.85
N PRO A 61 14.55 -16.77 -11.05
CA PRO A 61 14.42 -16.66 -9.61
C PRO A 61 13.76 -15.34 -9.21
N ALA A 62 13.05 -15.32 -8.09
CA ALA A 62 12.55 -14.08 -7.52
C ALA A 62 13.67 -13.36 -6.80
N ARG A 63 13.92 -12.12 -7.18
CA ARG A 63 14.94 -11.25 -6.57
C ARG A 63 14.28 -10.08 -5.87
N VAL A 64 14.69 -9.82 -4.64
CA VAL A 64 14.19 -8.68 -3.86
C VAL A 64 15.36 -7.90 -3.27
N LEU A 65 15.42 -6.61 -3.55
CA LEU A 65 16.35 -5.69 -2.89
C LEU A 65 15.82 -5.32 -1.50
N MET A 66 16.59 -5.57 -0.45
CA MET A 66 16.23 -5.15 0.91
C MET A 66 16.47 -3.65 1.09
N CYS A 67 15.43 -2.85 0.88
CA CYS A 67 15.51 -1.39 0.97
C CYS A 67 14.32 -0.71 1.65
N GLY A 68 13.48 -1.47 2.37
CA GLY A 68 12.49 -0.92 3.28
C GLY A 68 11.11 -0.64 2.65
N PHE A 69 10.48 0.46 3.11
CA PHE A 69 9.12 0.88 2.77
C PHE A 69 9.13 2.16 1.90
N PRO A 70 8.25 2.30 0.88
CA PRO A 70 8.18 3.52 0.08
C PRO A 70 7.78 4.74 0.93
N SER A 71 8.52 5.84 0.81
CA SER A 71 8.25 7.03 1.62
C SER A 71 6.84 7.58 1.36
N PRO A 72 6.04 7.84 2.42
CA PRO A 72 4.73 8.47 2.27
C PRO A 72 4.83 9.93 1.85
N LEU A 73 5.99 10.59 2.03
CA LEU A 73 6.19 12.00 1.71
C LEU A 73 6.76 12.22 0.31
N HIS A 74 7.71 11.37 -0.10
CA HIS A 74 8.52 11.62 -1.29
C HIS A 74 8.56 10.38 -2.20
N PRO A 75 8.00 10.47 -3.42
CA PRO A 75 8.15 9.40 -4.42
C PRO A 75 9.62 9.05 -4.67
N GLY A 76 9.92 7.76 -4.78
CA GLY A 76 11.28 7.25 -5.04
C GLY A 76 12.20 7.17 -3.82
N GLN A 77 11.81 7.74 -2.67
CA GLN A 77 12.55 7.59 -1.41
C GLN A 77 12.04 6.38 -0.61
N TRP A 78 12.92 5.84 0.24
CA TRP A 78 12.65 4.68 1.07
C TRP A 78 12.88 4.98 2.55
N VAL A 79 12.08 4.37 3.39
CA VAL A 79 12.18 4.38 4.85
C VAL A 79 12.45 2.96 5.30
N ASP A 80 13.61 2.73 5.88
CA ASP A 80 14.12 1.39 6.20
C ASP A 80 14.29 1.14 7.70
N ALA A 81 13.92 2.09 8.55
CA ALA A 81 14.18 2.05 9.99
C ALA A 81 15.68 1.88 10.35
N GLY A 82 16.60 2.22 9.45
CA GLY A 82 18.04 2.01 9.62
C GLY A 82 18.49 0.55 9.46
N LEU A 83 17.66 -0.29 8.85
CA LEU A 83 17.90 -1.73 8.74
C LEU A 83 18.24 -2.18 7.32
N ALA A 84 18.09 -1.36 6.28
CA ALA A 84 18.35 -1.81 4.91
C ALA A 84 19.84 -1.98 4.63
N ASP A 85 20.23 -3.18 4.21
CA ASP A 85 21.58 -3.49 3.75
C ASP A 85 21.80 -3.27 2.25
N GLY A 86 20.73 -3.00 1.48
CA GLY A 86 20.80 -2.78 0.04
C GLY A 86 21.28 -4.01 -0.74
N ARG A 87 21.14 -5.22 -0.17
CA ARG A 87 21.51 -6.48 -0.82
C ARG A 87 20.27 -7.18 -1.36
N TYR A 88 20.47 -7.94 -2.44
CA TYR A 88 19.44 -8.80 -2.98
C TYR A 88 19.27 -10.06 -2.14
N ARG A 89 18.05 -10.58 -2.13
CA ARG A 89 17.71 -11.94 -1.71
C ARG A 89 17.06 -12.64 -2.87
N GLU A 90 17.46 -13.89 -3.09
CA GLU A 90 17.05 -14.66 -4.25
C GLU A 90 16.44 -15.99 -3.81
N ASN A 91 15.23 -16.27 -4.31
CA ASN A 91 14.57 -17.54 -4.11
C ASN A 91 14.43 -18.23 -5.48
N GLY A 92 14.98 -19.45 -5.60
CA GLY A 92 14.84 -20.28 -6.81
C GLY A 92 13.51 -21.05 -6.90
N ALA A 93 12.68 -20.96 -5.87
CA ALA A 93 11.35 -21.56 -5.80
C ALA A 93 10.35 -20.54 -5.26
N ALA A 94 9.09 -20.67 -5.67
CA ALA A 94 8.05 -19.74 -5.29
C ALA A 94 7.87 -19.67 -3.76
N VAL A 95 7.60 -18.47 -3.26
CA VAL A 95 7.42 -18.20 -1.83
C VAL A 95 5.96 -17.83 -1.61
N THR A 96 5.26 -18.63 -0.81
CA THR A 96 3.85 -18.45 -0.52
C THR A 96 3.66 -17.92 0.90
N LEU A 97 2.79 -16.93 1.04
CA LEU A 97 2.28 -16.44 2.30
C LEU A 97 0.86 -17.01 2.48
N ASP A 98 0.63 -17.70 3.59
CA ASP A 98 -0.66 -18.30 3.94
C ASP A 98 -1.22 -17.66 5.21
N PHE A 99 -2.35 -16.95 5.07
CA PHE A 99 -3.01 -16.23 6.16
C PHE A 99 -3.61 -17.15 7.23
N ALA A 100 -3.81 -18.44 6.93
CA ALA A 100 -4.27 -19.42 7.91
C ALA A 100 -3.14 -19.91 8.85
N VAL A 101 -1.88 -19.58 8.56
CA VAL A 101 -0.71 -20.03 9.33
C VAL A 101 -0.24 -18.90 10.25
N SER A 102 -0.21 -19.15 11.57
CA SER A 102 0.14 -18.16 12.60
C SER A 102 1.54 -17.54 12.44
N GLY A 103 2.49 -18.26 11.82
CA GLY A 103 3.83 -17.73 11.53
C GLY A 103 3.89 -16.72 10.37
N SER A 104 2.88 -16.70 9.50
CA SER A 104 2.80 -15.84 8.33
C SER A 104 2.38 -14.41 8.66
N LEU A 105 1.80 -14.19 9.84
CA LEU A 105 1.23 -12.92 10.25
C LEU A 105 1.90 -12.41 11.53
N TRP A 106 1.96 -11.09 11.66
CA TRP A 106 2.08 -10.50 12.99
C TRP A 106 0.68 -10.29 13.56
N GLY A 107 0.47 -10.77 14.78
CA GLY A 107 -0.87 -10.88 15.36
C GLY A 107 -1.74 -11.90 14.64
N THR A 108 -3.06 -11.71 14.76
CA THR A 108 -4.10 -12.59 14.22
C THR A 108 -4.73 -11.97 12.99
N GLU A 109 -5.16 -12.82 12.07
CA GLU A 109 -6.00 -12.44 10.93
C GLU A 109 -7.30 -11.74 11.41
N LYS A 110 -7.73 -10.72 10.66
CA LYS A 110 -8.97 -9.96 10.85
C LYS A 110 -9.65 -9.74 9.51
N SER A 111 -10.96 -9.97 9.47
CA SER A 111 -11.78 -9.65 8.30
C SER A 111 -11.92 -8.14 8.13
N GLY A 112 -12.12 -7.70 6.89
CA GLY A 112 -12.22 -6.28 6.52
C GLY A 112 -10.91 -5.51 6.76
N GLN A 113 -9.76 -6.17 6.72
CA GLN A 113 -8.47 -5.63 7.11
C GLN A 113 -7.47 -5.62 5.95
N TRP A 114 -6.70 -4.55 5.87
CA TRP A 114 -5.58 -4.41 4.95
C TRP A 114 -4.32 -4.99 5.59
N TYR A 115 -3.54 -5.72 4.80
CA TYR A 115 -2.28 -6.32 5.22
C TYR A 115 -1.15 -5.94 4.28
N CYS A 116 -0.12 -5.31 4.83
CA CYS A 116 1.11 -5.06 4.11
C CYS A 116 1.95 -6.33 4.08
N VAL A 117 2.33 -6.77 2.88
CA VAL A 117 3.17 -7.94 2.67
C VAL A 117 4.63 -7.51 2.57
N TYR A 118 5.46 -8.09 3.43
CA TYR A 118 6.90 -7.85 3.47
C TYR A 118 7.66 -9.09 3.03
N ALA A 119 8.71 -8.87 2.24
CA ALA A 119 9.85 -9.79 2.19
C ALA A 119 10.76 -9.48 3.38
N LEU A 120 11.16 -10.51 4.12
CA LEU A 120 12.05 -10.42 5.28
C LEU A 120 13.29 -11.26 5.06
N ALA A 121 14.43 -10.77 5.56
CA ALA A 121 15.65 -11.52 5.62
C ALA A 121 16.51 -11.06 6.81
N GLY A 122 17.37 -11.93 7.32
CA GLY A 122 18.50 -11.59 8.17
C GLY A 122 19.66 -11.00 7.36
N ALA A 123 20.63 -10.41 8.06
CA ALA A 123 21.81 -9.81 7.44
C ALA A 123 22.70 -10.80 6.65
N ASN A 124 22.64 -12.08 7.01
CA ASN A 124 23.43 -13.15 6.40
C ASN A 124 22.62 -14.09 5.50
N ASP A 125 21.30 -13.90 5.45
CA ASP A 125 20.44 -14.76 4.64
C ASP A 125 20.68 -14.48 3.15
N THR A 126 20.56 -15.50 2.32
CA THR A 126 20.62 -15.36 0.85
C THR A 126 19.23 -15.39 0.21
N THR A 127 18.24 -15.89 0.94
CA THR A 127 16.83 -15.98 0.55
C THR A 127 16.00 -15.03 1.41
N PHE A 128 14.74 -14.83 1.02
CA PHE A 128 13.75 -14.11 1.84
C PHE A 128 12.55 -15.01 2.17
N SER A 129 11.88 -14.67 3.27
CA SER A 129 10.56 -15.19 3.63
C SER A 129 9.49 -14.10 3.48
N LEU A 130 8.21 -14.50 3.43
CA LEU A 130 7.09 -13.57 3.42
C LEU A 130 6.44 -13.50 4.79
N LYS A 131 6.06 -12.30 5.21
CA LYS A 131 5.21 -12.08 6.39
C LYS A 131 4.31 -10.87 6.18
N ALA A 132 3.09 -10.91 6.70
CA ALA A 132 2.12 -9.84 6.55
C ALA A 132 1.78 -9.15 7.89
N MET A 133 1.68 -7.82 7.83
CA MET A 133 1.36 -6.95 8.96
C MET A 133 0.06 -6.21 8.69
N PRO A 134 -0.90 -6.16 9.62
CA PRO A 134 -2.09 -5.34 9.43
C PRO A 134 -1.71 -3.86 9.30
N ALA A 135 -2.33 -3.16 8.36
CA ALA A 135 -2.29 -1.70 8.29
C ALA A 135 -3.15 -1.14 9.41
N MET A 136 -2.59 -0.28 10.24
CA MET A 136 -3.22 0.12 11.48
C MET A 136 -3.86 1.48 11.35
N ARG A 137 -4.97 1.63 12.07
CA ARG A 137 -5.71 2.87 12.15
C ARG A 137 -5.84 3.32 13.59
N VAL A 138 -5.69 4.63 13.81
CA VAL A 138 -5.76 5.25 15.13
C VAL A 138 -7.23 5.37 15.54
N SER A 139 -7.57 4.87 16.71
CA SER A 139 -8.85 5.17 17.36
C SER A 139 -8.73 6.41 18.24
N SER A 140 -7.75 6.38 19.14
CA SER A 140 -7.41 7.46 20.06
C SER A 140 -5.93 7.36 20.42
N GLN A 141 -5.42 8.42 21.03
CA GLN A 141 -4.04 8.47 21.52
C GLN A 141 -4.02 9.14 22.90
N GLU A 142 -3.28 8.53 23.83
CA GLU A 142 -2.93 9.14 25.11
C GLU A 142 -1.41 9.07 25.27
N ALA A 143 -0.76 10.24 25.35
CA ALA A 143 0.70 10.35 25.33
C ALA A 143 1.31 9.53 24.17
N GLN A 144 2.18 8.56 24.43
CA GLN A 144 2.78 7.68 23.42
C GLN A 144 2.07 6.33 23.27
N VAL A 145 0.84 6.20 23.75
CA VAL A 145 0.01 5.00 23.59
C VAL A 145 -1.07 5.27 22.55
N ILE A 146 -1.08 4.45 21.50
CA ILE A 146 -2.08 4.48 20.43
C ILE A 146 -3.08 3.35 20.69
N THR A 147 -4.35 3.69 20.79
CA THR A 147 -5.44 2.70 20.75
C THR A 147 -5.85 2.47 19.30
N LEU A 148 -5.97 1.20 18.91
CA LEU A 148 -6.18 0.78 17.53
C LEU A 148 -7.67 0.71 17.19
N ARG A 149 -7.99 0.96 15.92
CA ARG A 149 -9.34 0.89 15.35
C ARG A 149 -9.36 0.10 14.06
N ASN A 150 -10.52 -0.47 13.76
CA ASN A 150 -10.76 -1.18 12.51
C ASN A 150 -10.70 -0.25 11.29
N ASN A 151 -10.53 -0.85 10.12
CA ASN A 151 -10.48 -0.09 8.87
C ASN A 151 -11.77 0.68 8.59
N ALA A 152 -12.93 0.07 8.85
CA ALA A 152 -14.24 0.65 8.56
C ALA A 152 -14.61 1.92 9.37
N ASN A 153 -13.74 2.38 10.28
CA ASN A 153 -13.98 3.52 11.15
C ASN A 153 -15.18 3.36 12.10
N THR A 154 -15.52 2.14 12.49
CA THR A 154 -16.72 1.83 13.28
C THR A 154 -16.45 1.33 14.69
N GLY A 155 -15.19 1.03 15.06
CA GLY A 155 -14.86 0.60 16.42
C GLY A 155 -13.38 0.42 16.69
N ASN A 156 -13.03 0.30 17.97
CA ASN A 156 -11.69 -0.11 18.39
C ASN A 156 -11.47 -1.58 18.01
N ILE A 157 -10.22 -2.00 17.83
CA ILE A 157 -9.88 -3.38 17.47
C ILE A 157 -8.61 -3.85 18.17
N GLY A 158 -8.60 -5.12 18.58
CA GLY A 158 -7.39 -5.85 18.98
C GLY A 158 -6.89 -6.74 17.85
N TYR A 159 -5.61 -6.64 17.49
CA TYR A 159 -4.99 -7.52 16.47
C TYR A 159 -4.37 -8.78 17.08
N GLY A 160 -4.46 -9.00 18.39
CA GLY A 160 -4.00 -10.24 19.03
C GLY A 160 -2.49 -10.45 18.90
N PHE A 161 -1.69 -9.39 18.91
CA PHE A 161 -0.23 -9.51 18.92
C PHE A 161 0.23 -10.30 20.14
N THR A 162 1.28 -11.10 20.01
CA THR A 162 1.92 -11.64 21.21
C THR A 162 2.56 -10.50 22.02
N ALA A 163 2.73 -10.70 23.33
CA ALA A 163 3.30 -9.67 24.20
C ALA A 163 4.70 -9.27 23.69
N ASN A 164 4.88 -7.96 23.45
CA ASN A 164 6.13 -7.38 22.93
C ASN A 164 6.59 -7.90 21.56
N GLU A 165 5.70 -8.50 20.77
CA GLU A 165 6.01 -8.96 19.41
C GLU A 165 6.66 -7.87 18.56
N LEU A 166 6.14 -6.65 18.70
CA LEU A 166 6.51 -5.49 17.91
C LEU A 166 7.61 -4.63 18.54
N VAL A 167 8.12 -4.97 19.73
CA VAL A 167 9.23 -4.22 20.33
C VAL A 167 10.45 -4.22 19.40
N ASP A 168 11.10 -3.07 19.31
CA ASP A 168 12.20 -2.71 18.39
C ASP A 168 11.81 -2.54 16.91
N ALA A 169 10.54 -2.79 16.56
CA ALA A 169 9.99 -2.34 15.28
C ALA A 169 9.81 -0.82 15.29
N GLN A 170 9.42 -0.23 14.15
CA GLN A 170 9.06 1.19 14.09
C GLN A 170 7.65 1.39 13.59
N ILE A 171 6.90 2.32 14.18
CA ILE A 171 5.71 2.87 13.52
C ILE A 171 6.16 3.89 12.47
N LEU A 172 5.51 3.89 11.32
CA LEU A 172 5.63 4.89 10.26
C LEU A 172 4.24 5.46 9.98
N VAL A 173 4.06 6.76 10.24
CA VAL A 173 2.77 7.43 10.04
C VAL A 173 2.54 7.70 8.56
N LEU A 174 1.37 7.29 8.05
CA LEU A 174 0.99 7.43 6.64
C LEU A 174 0.08 8.63 6.34
N SER A 175 -0.66 9.14 7.34
CA SER A 175 -1.57 10.27 7.18
C SER A 175 -1.56 11.23 8.37
N GLY A 176 -2.13 12.41 8.18
CA GLY A 176 -2.35 13.39 9.25
C GLY A 176 -1.11 14.24 9.54
N ALA A 177 -1.16 15.01 10.62
CA ALA A 177 -0.16 16.01 10.96
C ALA A 177 1.25 15.43 11.17
N SER A 178 1.33 14.16 11.57
CA SER A 178 2.60 13.46 11.81
C SER A 178 3.05 12.59 10.63
N ARG A 179 2.41 12.70 9.46
CA ARG A 179 2.74 11.90 8.26
C ARG A 179 4.24 11.91 7.95
N GLY A 180 4.79 10.73 7.70
CA GLY A 180 6.21 10.51 7.41
C GLY A 180 7.12 10.46 8.63
N GLN A 181 6.62 10.74 9.84
CA GLN A 181 7.40 10.53 11.05
C GLN A 181 7.42 9.04 11.42
N ALA A 182 8.56 8.59 11.95
CA ALA A 182 8.74 7.24 12.48
C ALA A 182 9.12 7.28 13.97
N ARG A 183 8.68 6.28 14.73
CA ARG A 183 9.03 6.11 16.16
C ARG A 183 9.27 4.63 16.49
N PRO A 184 10.24 4.32 17.37
CA PRO A 184 10.44 2.95 17.82
C PRO A 184 9.26 2.48 18.68
N VAL A 185 8.82 1.26 18.46
CA VAL A 185 7.82 0.60 19.31
C VAL A 185 8.48 0.10 20.59
N THR A 186 7.93 0.50 21.73
CA THR A 186 8.40 0.12 23.06
C THR A 186 7.49 -0.89 23.75
N GLY A 187 6.30 -1.13 23.18
CA GLY A 187 5.40 -2.19 23.64
C GLY A 187 4.15 -2.31 22.78
N ASN A 188 3.47 -3.43 22.91
CA ASN A 188 2.13 -3.68 22.36
C ASN A 188 1.36 -4.57 23.32
N ASN A 189 0.03 -4.51 23.31
CA ASN A 189 -0.78 -5.46 24.05
C ASN A 189 -1.16 -6.68 23.19
N SER A 190 -1.69 -7.71 23.86
CA SER A 190 -2.15 -8.95 23.24
C SER A 190 -3.66 -9.06 23.12
N ASP A 191 -4.36 -7.94 23.15
CA ASP A 191 -5.81 -7.90 22.99
C ASP A 191 -6.19 -8.34 21.58
N ASN A 192 -7.07 -9.34 21.48
CA ASN A 192 -7.56 -9.91 20.23
C ASN A 192 -8.98 -9.46 19.86
N GLU A 193 -9.61 -8.61 20.67
CA GLU A 193 -11.00 -8.23 20.51
C GLU A 193 -11.14 -6.73 20.25
N THR A 194 -10.98 -5.87 21.26
CA THR A 194 -11.55 -4.52 21.19
C THR A 194 -10.65 -3.37 21.60
N ALA A 195 -9.46 -3.55 22.15
CA ALA A 195 -8.63 -2.43 22.59
C ALA A 195 -7.15 -2.69 22.39
N GLY A 196 -6.77 -3.11 21.18
CA GLY A 196 -5.37 -3.22 20.78
C GLY A 196 -4.62 -1.91 21.04
N THR A 197 -3.42 -1.99 21.59
CA THR A 197 -2.56 -0.82 21.83
C THR A 197 -1.15 -1.03 21.33
N ILE A 198 -0.54 0.07 20.87
CA ILE A 198 0.88 0.18 20.59
C ILE A 198 1.45 1.35 21.35
N THR A 199 2.48 1.08 22.13
CA THR A 199 3.27 2.09 22.84
C THR A 199 4.55 2.34 22.05
N TYR A 200 4.88 3.61 21.86
CA TYR A 200 6.09 4.02 21.15
C TYR A 200 6.99 4.91 22.01
N GLY A 201 8.25 5.03 21.63
CA GLY A 201 9.24 5.87 22.31
C GLY A 201 9.41 7.23 21.62
N GLY A 202 10.08 8.17 22.31
CA GLY A 202 10.42 9.49 21.77
C GLY A 202 9.32 10.55 21.99
N SER A 203 9.39 11.63 21.19
CA SER A 203 8.41 12.71 21.27
C SER A 203 7.04 12.25 20.80
N ALA A 204 6.00 12.74 21.47
CA ALA A 204 4.61 12.43 21.13
C ALA A 204 4.31 12.88 19.70
N LEU A 205 3.73 11.96 18.94
CA LEU A 205 3.11 12.22 17.65
C LEU A 205 1.78 12.94 17.86
N THR A 206 1.37 13.73 16.88
CA THR A 206 0.01 14.29 16.79
C THR A 206 -0.80 13.40 15.85
N LEU A 207 -1.60 12.49 16.41
CA LEU A 207 -2.46 11.57 15.66
C LEU A 207 -3.93 11.82 16.00
N ALA A 208 -4.77 11.88 14.97
CA ALA A 208 -6.21 12.01 15.11
C ALA A 208 -6.92 10.66 14.89
N PRO A 209 -8.15 10.49 15.42
CA PRO A 209 -8.98 9.34 15.09
C PRO A 209 -9.14 9.19 13.56
N GLY A 210 -8.81 8.00 13.06
CA GLY A 210 -8.85 7.67 11.63
C GLY A 210 -7.53 7.82 10.90
N ASP A 211 -6.46 8.32 11.53
CA ASP A 211 -5.13 8.36 10.93
C ASP A 211 -4.56 6.96 10.72
N TRP A 212 -3.76 6.80 9.66
CA TRP A 212 -3.16 5.54 9.26
C TRP A 212 -1.68 5.49 9.61
N PHE A 213 -1.21 4.32 9.99
CA PHE A 213 0.21 4.04 10.14
C PHE A 213 0.51 2.57 9.84
N MET A 214 1.78 2.30 9.55
CA MET A 214 2.32 0.96 9.36
C MET A 214 3.37 0.66 10.42
N VAL A 215 3.56 -0.61 10.72
CA VAL A 215 4.73 -1.06 11.47
C VAL A 215 5.78 -1.57 10.48
N LEU A 216 6.98 -1.02 10.57
CA LEU A 216 8.18 -1.42 9.85
C LEU A 216 8.88 -2.54 10.64
N PRO A 217 9.19 -3.69 10.00
CA PRO A 217 9.83 -4.82 10.67
C PRO A 217 11.17 -4.48 11.33
N LYS A 218 11.54 -5.22 12.37
CA LYS A 218 12.82 -5.12 13.10
C LYS A 218 13.97 -5.94 12.49
N THR A 219 13.89 -6.26 11.20
CA THR A 219 14.92 -6.98 10.43
C THR A 219 15.02 -6.38 9.02
N ASN A 220 16.01 -6.77 8.21
CA ASN A 220 16.06 -6.36 6.81
C ASN A 220 14.74 -6.72 6.12
N PHE A 221 14.15 -5.75 5.43
CA PHE A 221 12.86 -5.94 4.80
C PHE A 221 12.73 -5.17 3.49
N ARG A 222 11.77 -5.61 2.69
CA ARG A 222 11.23 -4.86 1.57
C ARG A 222 9.72 -5.02 1.55
N ARG A 223 9.01 -3.90 1.45
CA ARG A 223 7.58 -3.92 1.20
C ARG A 223 7.31 -4.33 -0.25
N LEU A 224 6.44 -5.33 -0.44
CA LEU A 224 6.09 -5.86 -1.76
C LEU A 224 4.75 -5.33 -2.28
N GLY A 225 3.78 -5.19 -1.38
CA GLY A 225 2.44 -4.77 -1.73
C GLY A 225 1.53 -4.70 -0.52
N ILE A 226 0.24 -4.49 -0.76
CA ILE A 226 -0.79 -4.53 0.26
C ILE A 226 -2.00 -5.29 -0.29
N VAL A 227 -2.59 -6.14 0.55
CA VAL A 227 -3.71 -7.01 0.19
C VAL A 227 -4.87 -6.79 1.16
N LEU A 228 -6.10 -6.91 0.66
CA LEU A 228 -7.30 -6.78 1.47
C LEU A 228 -7.78 -8.17 1.84
N ASN A 229 -7.90 -8.44 3.14
CA ASN A 229 -8.78 -9.49 3.62
C ASN A 229 -10.19 -8.91 3.77
N ASP A 230 -11.14 -9.40 2.99
CA ASP A 230 -12.46 -8.79 2.92
C ASP A 230 -13.33 -9.14 4.15
N ALA A 231 -14.56 -8.64 4.17
CA ALA A 231 -15.46 -8.83 5.31
C ALA A 231 -15.84 -10.31 5.56
N GLY A 232 -15.69 -11.18 4.56
CA GLY A 232 -15.88 -12.63 4.68
C GLY A 232 -14.69 -13.36 5.27
N GLY A 233 -13.54 -12.68 5.44
CA GLY A 233 -12.29 -13.31 5.87
C GLY A 233 -11.51 -13.96 4.72
N ASP A 234 -11.89 -13.67 3.47
CA ASP A 234 -11.18 -14.11 2.27
C ASP A 234 -10.39 -12.97 1.62
N LEU A 235 -9.19 -13.28 1.12
CA LEU A 235 -8.40 -12.34 0.36
C LEU A 235 -9.15 -11.90 -0.91
N ALA A 236 -9.33 -10.59 -1.06
CA ALA A 236 -9.92 -10.01 -2.25
C ALA A 236 -9.02 -10.26 -3.46
N ALA A 237 -9.53 -10.96 -4.48
CA ALA A 237 -8.72 -11.30 -5.64
C ALA A 237 -8.29 -10.06 -6.44
N PHE A 238 -7.03 -10.03 -6.86
CA PHE A 238 -6.41 -8.89 -7.55
C PHE A 238 -5.42 -9.32 -8.64
N TYR A 239 -4.99 -8.34 -9.43
CA TYR A 239 -3.85 -8.36 -10.33
C TYR A 239 -2.92 -7.18 -9.98
N GLN A 240 -1.62 -7.42 -9.94
CA GLN A 240 -0.62 -6.38 -9.67
C GLN A 240 0.40 -6.32 -10.81
N GLU A 241 0.57 -5.12 -11.38
CA GLU A 241 1.56 -4.87 -12.41
C GLU A 241 2.10 -3.44 -12.30
N ARG A 242 3.44 -3.29 -12.25
CA ARG A 242 4.14 -2.00 -12.33
C ARG A 242 3.59 -0.91 -11.38
N GLY A 243 3.30 -1.28 -10.13
CA GLY A 243 2.80 -0.37 -9.09
C GLY A 243 1.31 -0.01 -9.20
N VAL A 244 0.57 -0.69 -10.08
CA VAL A 244 -0.89 -0.63 -10.18
C VAL A 244 -1.46 -1.95 -9.69
N THR A 245 -2.50 -1.86 -8.86
CA THR A 245 -3.27 -3.02 -8.42
C THR A 245 -4.72 -2.87 -8.89
N THR A 246 -5.26 -3.92 -9.50
CA THR A 246 -6.64 -3.97 -9.99
C THR A 246 -7.36 -5.14 -9.33
N TYR A 247 -8.55 -4.90 -8.78
CA TYR A 247 -9.40 -5.98 -8.31
C TYR A 247 -9.92 -6.82 -9.47
N ARG A 248 -10.09 -8.13 -9.24
CA ARG A 248 -10.82 -8.98 -10.19
C ARG A 248 -12.31 -8.65 -10.23
N VAL A 249 -12.86 -8.24 -9.09
CA VAL A 249 -14.24 -7.79 -8.94
C VAL A 249 -14.23 -6.36 -8.39
N PRO A 250 -14.77 -5.36 -9.13
CA PRO A 250 -14.83 -3.99 -8.66
C PRO A 250 -15.57 -3.86 -7.32
N ARG A 251 -15.11 -2.97 -6.46
CA ARG A 251 -15.70 -2.73 -5.13
C ARG A 251 -16.57 -1.48 -5.16
N GLU A 252 -17.76 -1.55 -4.58
CA GLU A 252 -18.65 -0.39 -4.48
C GLU A 252 -18.06 0.66 -3.54
N LEU A 253 -18.03 1.91 -4.02
CA LEU A 253 -17.63 3.07 -3.23
C LEU A 253 -18.84 3.88 -2.76
N ALA A 254 -19.78 4.10 -3.67
CA ALA A 254 -21.02 4.83 -3.41
C ALA A 254 -22.11 4.40 -4.39
N ALA A 255 -23.37 4.41 -3.95
CA ALA A 255 -24.52 4.14 -4.78
C ALA A 255 -25.72 5.01 -4.36
N GLY A 256 -26.63 5.27 -5.31
CA GLY A 256 -27.82 6.11 -5.07
C GLY A 256 -27.53 7.61 -5.09
N ALA A 257 -28.50 8.43 -4.71
CA ALA A 257 -28.35 9.88 -4.66
C ALA A 257 -27.43 10.34 -3.52
N ILE A 258 -26.57 11.32 -3.83
CA ILE A 258 -25.66 12.00 -2.90
C ILE A 258 -26.01 13.48 -2.94
N ASN A 259 -26.37 14.04 -1.79
CA ASN A 259 -26.76 15.44 -1.67
C ASN A 259 -25.54 16.32 -1.33
N GLY A 260 -25.00 17.00 -2.34
CA GLY A 260 -23.81 17.84 -2.18
C GLY A 260 -22.53 17.02 -1.99
N TYR A 261 -21.41 17.71 -1.74
CA TYR A 261 -20.13 17.03 -1.52
C TYR A 261 -20.11 16.29 -0.18
N THR A 262 -20.17 14.97 -0.26
CA THR A 262 -20.06 14.07 0.89
C THR A 262 -18.64 13.53 0.97
N LEU A 263 -18.01 13.65 2.15
CA LEU A 263 -16.72 13.04 2.41
C LEU A 263 -16.86 11.52 2.54
N THR A 264 -16.23 10.78 1.64
CA THR A 264 -16.22 9.33 1.60
C THR A 264 -14.86 8.80 2.06
N ASP A 265 -14.89 7.87 3.02
CA ASP A 265 -13.72 7.14 3.48
C ASP A 265 -13.49 5.93 2.57
N LEU A 266 -12.27 5.78 2.04
CA LEU A 266 -11.91 4.71 1.12
C LEU A 266 -11.43 3.43 1.82
N ALA A 267 -11.49 3.35 3.15
CA ALA A 267 -10.82 2.32 3.94
C ALA A 267 -11.08 0.86 3.55
N LEU A 268 -12.19 0.53 2.86
CA LEU A 268 -12.49 -0.81 2.35
C LEU A 268 -12.45 -0.92 0.81
N ALA A 269 -12.13 0.17 0.13
CA ALA A 269 -12.09 0.26 -1.32
C ALA A 269 -10.67 0.45 -1.86
N ALA A 270 -9.81 1.17 -1.13
CA ALA A 270 -8.40 1.36 -1.46
C ALA A 270 -7.52 1.33 -0.19
N PRO A 271 -6.24 0.94 -0.30
CA PRO A 271 -5.34 0.92 0.84
C PRO A 271 -4.84 2.32 1.23
N PRO A 272 -4.37 2.53 2.47
CA PRO A 272 -3.84 3.82 2.92
C PRO A 272 -2.57 4.28 2.19
N THR A 273 -1.92 3.40 1.43
CA THR A 273 -0.77 3.71 0.58
C THR A 273 -1.16 4.23 -0.81
N ALA A 274 -2.43 4.14 -1.19
CA ALA A 274 -2.89 4.56 -2.50
C ALA A 274 -2.80 6.08 -2.67
N ARG A 275 -2.27 6.51 -3.82
CA ARG A 275 -2.18 7.93 -4.21
C ARG A 275 -3.20 8.31 -5.28
N ARG A 276 -3.61 7.32 -6.08
CA ARG A 276 -4.67 7.48 -7.08
C ARG A 276 -5.63 6.31 -7.04
N LEU A 277 -6.89 6.63 -7.24
CA LEU A 277 -7.99 5.68 -7.33
C LEU A 277 -8.32 5.46 -8.80
N LEU A 278 -8.53 4.21 -9.19
CA LEU A 278 -9.03 3.80 -10.49
C LEU A 278 -10.44 3.27 -10.30
N GLY A 279 -11.36 3.73 -11.14
CA GLY A 279 -12.74 3.31 -11.02
C GLY A 279 -13.56 3.57 -12.27
N TYR A 280 -14.85 3.30 -12.15
CA TYR A 280 -15.84 3.78 -13.09
C TYR A 280 -17.08 4.24 -12.35
N ALA A 281 -17.82 5.14 -12.97
CA ALA A 281 -19.13 5.56 -12.51
C ALA A 281 -20.15 5.19 -13.58
N GLY A 282 -21.32 4.70 -13.19
CA GLY A 282 -22.38 4.28 -14.12
C GLY A 282 -23.76 4.50 -13.54
N ALA A 283 -24.79 4.41 -14.39
CA ALA A 283 -26.18 4.57 -14.01
C ALA A 283 -27.03 3.36 -14.46
N ARG A 284 -28.05 3.01 -13.68
CA ARG A 284 -29.03 1.97 -14.05
C ARG A 284 -30.20 2.59 -14.83
N TYR A 285 -30.96 1.77 -15.55
CA TYR A 285 -32.27 2.13 -16.15
C TYR A 285 -32.34 3.33 -17.12
N GLY A 286 -31.22 3.77 -17.71
CA GLY A 286 -31.25 4.84 -18.71
C GLY A 286 -31.28 6.25 -18.14
N TYR A 287 -30.86 6.44 -16.89
CA TYR A 287 -30.60 7.76 -16.34
C TYR A 287 -29.25 8.33 -16.81
N ASP A 288 -29.14 9.66 -16.82
CA ASP A 288 -27.88 10.36 -17.01
C ASP A 288 -26.93 10.05 -15.84
N LEU A 289 -25.65 9.93 -16.15
CA LEU A 289 -24.60 9.92 -15.14
C LEU A 289 -24.07 11.33 -14.95
N LYS A 290 -24.07 11.82 -13.71
CA LYS A 290 -23.44 13.06 -13.27
C LYS A 290 -22.70 12.77 -11.99
N LEU A 291 -21.36 12.76 -12.04
CA LEU A 291 -20.50 12.62 -10.87
C LEU A 291 -19.51 13.76 -10.83
N ALA A 292 -19.40 14.42 -9.68
CA ALA A 292 -18.35 15.36 -9.38
C ALA A 292 -17.50 14.84 -8.22
N ILE A 293 -16.19 14.86 -8.39
CA ILE A 293 -15.21 14.58 -7.33
C ILE A 293 -14.57 15.90 -6.94
N SER A 294 -14.46 16.15 -5.64
CA SER A 294 -13.80 17.34 -5.10
C SER A 294 -12.63 16.97 -4.17
N TYR A 295 -11.64 17.85 -4.11
CA TYR A 295 -10.53 17.75 -3.16
C TYR A 295 -10.73 18.62 -1.90
N ASP A 296 -11.58 19.64 -1.98
CA ASP A 296 -11.84 20.60 -0.90
C ASP A 296 -13.29 20.54 -0.38
N GLY A 297 -14.15 19.73 -1.01
CA GLY A 297 -15.57 19.62 -0.68
C GLY A 297 -16.42 20.80 -1.14
N SER A 298 -15.89 21.70 -1.97
CA SER A 298 -16.57 22.92 -2.42
C SER A 298 -16.55 23.11 -3.93
N ASN A 299 -15.45 22.76 -4.60
CA ASN A 299 -15.30 22.89 -6.05
C ASN A 299 -15.02 21.53 -6.70
N PRO A 300 -15.58 21.27 -7.89
CA PRO A 300 -15.27 20.05 -8.62
C PRO A 300 -13.81 20.07 -9.08
N ALA A 301 -13.08 19.02 -8.72
CA ALA A 301 -11.77 18.70 -9.28
C ALA A 301 -11.88 17.80 -10.53
N LEU A 302 -12.93 16.98 -10.60
CA LEU A 302 -13.27 16.14 -11.75
C LEU A 302 -14.78 16.14 -11.91
N VAL A 303 -15.27 16.29 -13.14
CA VAL A 303 -16.69 16.14 -13.48
C VAL A 303 -16.81 15.10 -14.57
N LEU A 304 -17.69 14.12 -14.34
CA LEU A 304 -18.08 13.09 -15.29
C LEU A 304 -19.55 13.32 -15.61
N HIS A 305 -19.86 13.50 -16.89
CA HIS A 305 -21.22 13.62 -17.37
C HIS A 305 -21.38 12.83 -18.65
N CYS A 306 -22.27 11.84 -18.65
CA CYS A 306 -22.73 11.21 -19.89
C CYS A 306 -24.22 10.97 -19.87
N SER A 307 -24.80 11.05 -21.07
CA SER A 307 -26.15 10.59 -21.34
C SER A 307 -26.12 9.22 -21.99
N PRO A 308 -27.14 8.38 -21.77
CA PRO A 308 -27.22 7.06 -22.40
C PRO A 308 -27.38 7.19 -23.93
N PRO A 309 -26.87 6.22 -24.71
CA PRO A 309 -27.19 6.12 -26.13
C PRO A 309 -28.68 5.82 -26.35
N ASN A 310 -29.23 6.26 -27.49
CA ASN A 310 -30.66 6.23 -27.84
C ASN A 310 -31.30 4.83 -28.03
N TYR A 311 -30.68 3.73 -27.61
CA TYR A 311 -31.18 2.36 -27.80
C TYR A 311 -31.24 1.55 -26.51
N GLU A 312 -32.13 0.55 -26.48
CA GLU A 312 -32.48 -0.23 -25.30
C GLU A 312 -31.42 -1.28 -24.94
N PHE A 313 -30.32 -0.87 -24.30
CA PHE A 313 -29.42 -1.82 -23.63
C PHE A 313 -29.82 -1.94 -22.15
N GLN A 314 -30.28 -3.10 -21.68
CA GLN A 314 -30.67 -3.29 -20.28
C GLN A 314 -29.47 -3.77 -19.45
N GLY A 315 -28.82 -2.85 -18.73
CA GLY A 315 -27.63 -3.10 -17.90
C GLY A 315 -27.09 -1.83 -17.22
N LEU A 316 -25.86 -1.89 -16.71
CA LEU A 316 -25.09 -0.71 -16.28
C LEU A 316 -24.80 0.16 -17.52
N ARG A 317 -25.55 1.26 -17.69
CA ARG A 317 -25.39 2.19 -18.82
C ARG A 317 -24.39 3.29 -18.46
N GLY A 318 -23.68 3.79 -19.48
CA GLY A 318 -22.83 4.98 -19.33
C GLY A 318 -21.69 4.80 -18.34
N ALA A 319 -21.07 3.62 -18.26
CA ALA A 319 -19.91 3.41 -17.41
C ALA A 319 -18.73 4.26 -17.90
N ILE A 320 -18.45 5.38 -17.24
CA ILE A 320 -17.31 6.24 -17.54
C ILE A 320 -16.16 5.85 -16.62
N PRO A 321 -15.01 5.37 -17.17
CA PRO A 321 -13.83 5.15 -16.36
C PRO A 321 -13.28 6.49 -15.87
N PHE A 322 -12.76 6.49 -14.65
CA PHE A 322 -12.09 7.67 -14.10
C PHE A 322 -10.84 7.28 -13.31
N GLU A 323 -9.96 8.25 -13.22
CA GLU A 323 -8.80 8.24 -12.33
C GLU A 323 -8.81 9.54 -11.53
N CYS A 324 -8.70 9.45 -10.21
CA CYS A 324 -8.64 10.63 -9.35
C CYS A 324 -7.55 10.50 -8.30
N ARG A 325 -7.05 11.64 -7.81
CA ARG A 325 -6.10 11.68 -6.71
C ARG A 325 -6.82 11.38 -5.40
N ILE A 326 -6.15 10.64 -4.53
CA ILE A 326 -6.66 10.36 -3.18
C ILE A 326 -6.12 11.42 -2.22
N LEU A 327 -7.00 11.93 -1.34
CA LEU A 327 -6.63 12.89 -0.30
C LEU A 327 -5.82 12.23 0.80
N ASP A 328 -5.15 13.05 1.61
CA ASP A 328 -4.52 12.53 2.81
C ASP A 328 -5.56 11.86 3.73
N GLY A 329 -5.15 10.76 4.36
CA GLY A 329 -6.06 9.93 5.17
C GLY A 329 -6.97 9.00 4.37
N ASN A 330 -6.73 8.82 3.07
CA ASN A 330 -7.43 7.87 2.21
C ASN A 330 -8.92 8.22 2.02
N LYS A 331 -9.20 9.47 1.61
CA LYS A 331 -10.57 10.01 1.47
C LYS A 331 -10.78 10.72 0.13
N VAL A 332 -12.04 10.88 -0.26
CA VAL A 332 -12.49 11.69 -1.42
C VAL A 332 -13.81 12.37 -1.11
N TYR A 333 -14.10 13.51 -1.74
CA TYR A 333 -15.44 14.10 -1.72
C TYR A 333 -16.18 13.75 -3.01
N LEU A 334 -17.39 13.20 -2.88
CA LEU A 334 -18.24 12.81 -4.01
C LEU A 334 -19.56 13.58 -3.97
N ASN A 335 -20.07 13.96 -5.14
CA ASN A 335 -21.40 14.51 -5.35
C ASN A 335 -21.94 13.97 -6.68
N ASN A 336 -23.22 13.59 -6.75
CA ASN A 336 -23.82 13.13 -7.99
C ASN A 336 -25.05 13.93 -8.45
N ASP A 337 -25.15 15.19 -8.02
CA ASP A 337 -26.30 16.07 -8.27
C ASP A 337 -27.63 15.41 -7.86
N ASN A 338 -27.61 14.65 -6.75
CA ASN A 338 -28.78 13.98 -6.19
C ASN A 338 -29.49 13.05 -7.20
N THR A 339 -28.71 12.35 -8.03
CA THR A 339 -29.26 11.44 -9.05
C THR A 339 -29.35 10.02 -8.49
N ASP A 340 -30.57 9.51 -8.31
CA ASP A 340 -30.81 8.12 -7.91
C ASP A 340 -30.30 7.14 -8.98
N ASN A 341 -29.98 5.91 -8.56
CA ASN A 341 -29.52 4.81 -9.43
C ASN A 341 -28.13 4.96 -10.05
N GLN A 342 -27.31 5.91 -9.59
CA GLN A 342 -25.89 5.93 -9.91
C GLN A 342 -25.10 4.98 -9.00
N VAL A 343 -23.98 4.47 -9.51
CA VAL A 343 -23.02 3.70 -8.74
C VAL A 343 -21.60 4.12 -9.12
N VAL A 344 -20.74 4.22 -8.12
CA VAL A 344 -19.31 4.49 -8.23
C VAL A 344 -18.58 3.25 -7.75
N MET A 345 -17.77 2.66 -8.63
CA MET A 345 -17.05 1.42 -8.36
C MET A 345 -15.55 1.66 -8.45
N VAL A 346 -14.80 1.13 -7.49
CA VAL A 346 -13.34 1.08 -7.49
C VAL A 346 -12.90 -0.18 -8.20
N THR A 347 -12.14 0.00 -9.27
CA THR A 347 -11.52 -1.10 -10.00
C THR A 347 -10.10 -1.35 -9.52
N GLY A 348 -9.42 -0.35 -8.97
CA GLY A 348 -8.04 -0.49 -8.53
C GLY A 348 -7.44 0.77 -7.94
N TRP A 349 -6.13 0.75 -7.73
CA TRP A 349 -5.38 1.89 -7.22
C TRP A 349 -3.94 1.91 -7.75
N LYS A 350 -3.30 3.06 -7.59
CA LYS A 350 -1.88 3.28 -7.88
C LYS A 350 -1.20 4.00 -6.72
N GLU A 351 0.04 3.63 -6.45
CA GLU A 351 0.88 4.16 -5.36
C GLU A 351 1.96 5.14 -5.83
#